data_AF-A0A357CUN8-F1
#
_entry.id   AF-A0A357CUN8-F1
#
_cell.length_a   1.000
_cell.length_b   1.000
_cell.length_c   1.000
_cell.angle_alpha   90.00
_cell.angle_beta   90.00
_cell.angle_gamma   90.00
#
_symmetry.space_group_name_H-M   'P 1'
#
loop_
_entity.id
_entity.type
_entity.pdbx_description
1 polymer ?
#
loop_
_entity_poly.entity_id
_entity_poly.type
_entity_poly.pdbx_seq_one_letter_code
_entity_poly.pdbx_strand_id
1 'polypeptide(L)' 'MSVWHSKTTSFIYDALSTSPVGLTSAEASKRLAENGKNLLEQKKKKGIIARFLS' A
#
# COMPACT_ATOMS: atom_id res chain seq x y z
N MET A 1 -15.91 -5.45 -12.71
CA MET A 1 -14.70 -4.78 -12.18
C MET A 1 -14.30 -3.70 -13.15
N SER A 2 -14.28 -2.43 -12.73
CA SER A 2 -13.74 -1.34 -13.57
C SER A 2 -12.23 -1.44 -13.56
N VAL A 3 -11.64 -1.76 -14.72
CA VAL A 3 -10.19 -1.76 -14.91
C VAL A 3 -9.68 -0.32 -14.92
N TRP A 4 -8.82 0.03 -13.96
CA TRP A 4 -8.27 1.38 -13.80
C TRP A 4 -7.50 1.86 -15.03
N HIS A 5 -6.89 0.94 -15.78
CA HIS A 5 -6.11 1.24 -16.98
C HIS A 5 -6.95 1.67 -18.19
N SER A 6 -8.28 1.58 -18.15
CA SER A 6 -9.16 2.09 -19.21
C SER A 6 -9.71 3.50 -18.93
N LYS A 7 -9.31 4.11 -17.80
CA LYS A 7 -9.75 5.46 -17.40
C LYS A 7 -8.71 6.52 -17.76
N THR A 8 -9.17 7.76 -17.90
CA THR A 8 -8.27 8.91 -18.08
C THR A 8 -7.50 9.19 -16.79
N THR A 9 -6.33 9.81 -16.93
CA THR A 9 -5.53 10.25 -15.78
C THR A 9 -6.28 11.22 -14.87
N SER A 10 -7.06 12.15 -15.45
CA SER A 10 -7.91 13.09 -14.69
C SER A 10 -8.90 12.36 -13.79
N PHE A 11 -9.60 11.36 -14.32
CA PHE A 11 -10.54 10.56 -13.55
C PHE A 11 -9.85 9.85 -12.37
N ILE A 12 -8.64 9.33 -12.57
CA ILE A 12 -7.88 8.67 -11.51
C ILE A 12 -7.41 9.68 -10.45
N TYR A 13 -6.95 10.87 -10.85
CA TYR A 13 -6.57 11.94 -9.92
C TYR A 13 -7.76 12.35 -9.04
N ASP A 14 -8.92 12.55 -9.64
CA ASP A 14 -10.15 12.90 -8.89
C ASP A 14 -10.56 11.76 -7.95
N ALA A 15 -10.59 10.52 -8.46
CA ALA A 15 -10.98 9.35 -7.69
C ALA A 15 -10.06 9.07 -6.48
N LEU A 16 -8.77 9.37 -6.60
CA LEU A 16 -7.78 9.21 -5.52
C LEU A 16 -7.53 10.49 -4.72
N SER A 17 -8.21 11.58 -5.07
CA SER A 17 -7.99 12.92 -4.52
C SER A 17 -6.50 13.28 -4.51
N THR A 18 -5.82 13.08 -5.65
CA THR A 18 -4.40 13.37 -5.83
C THR A 18 -4.17 14.32 -6.99
N SER A 19 -2.92 14.74 -7.18
CA SER A 19 -2.54 15.68 -8.22
C SER A 19 -1.26 15.19 -8.93
N PRO A 20 -0.96 15.72 -10.13
CA PRO A 20 0.30 15.44 -10.82
C PRO A 20 1.54 15.93 -10.06
N VAL A 21 1.37 16.85 -9.10
CA VAL A 21 2.46 17.35 -8.25
C VAL A 21 2.72 16.42 -7.04
N GLY A 22 1.85 15.42 -6.85
CA GLY A 22 1.96 14.43 -5.77
C GLY A 22 1.08 14.75 -4.56
N LEU A 23 1.44 14.15 -3.42
CA LEU A 23 0.78 14.31 -2.14
C LEU A 23 1.57 15.26 -1.24
N THR A 24 0.87 15.96 -0.35
CA THR A 24 1.52 16.67 0.76
C THR A 24 2.00 15.67 1.80
N SER A 25 3.00 16.05 2.60
CA SER A 25 3.50 15.21 3.69
C SER A 25 2.42 14.83 4.71
N ALA A 26 1.47 15.74 4.96
CA ALA A 26 0.35 15.49 5.87
C ALA A 26 -0.61 14.42 5.32
N GLU A 27 -0.99 14.53 4.05
CA GLU A 27 -1.86 13.57 3.36
C GLU A 27 -1.18 12.19 3.23
N ALA A 28 0.12 12.16 2.91
CA ALA A 28 0.90 10.94 2.88
C ALA A 28 0.95 10.24 4.26
N SER A 29 1.12 11.02 5.34
CA SER A 29 1.14 10.49 6.71
C SER A 29 -0.22 9.95 7.13
N LYS A 30 -1.31 10.64 6.77
CA LYS A 30 -2.68 10.19 7.00
C LYS A 30 -2.93 8.84 6.30
N ARG A 31 -2.61 8.74 5.01
CA ARG A 31 -2.76 7.50 4.24
C ARG A 31 -1.89 6.35 4.76
N LEU A 32 -0.69 6.65 5.26
CA LEU A 32 0.18 5.66 5.88
C LEU A 32 -0.43 5.10 7.16
N ALA A 33 -1.08 5.93 7.97
CA ALA A 33 -1.78 5.50 9.17
C ALA A 33 -3.04 4.67 8.85
N GLU A 34 -3.77 5.02 7.79
CA GLU A 34 -5.00 4.33 7.38
C GLU A 34 -4.72 2.98 6.70
N ASN A 35 -3.75 2.92 5.79
CA ASN A 35 -3.50 1.75 4.93
C ASN A 35 -2.32 0.88 5.40
N GLY A 36 -1.50 1.39 6.32
CA GLY A 36 -0.26 0.74 6.72
C GLY A 36 0.85 0.84 5.67
N LYS A 37 1.96 0.16 5.96
CA LYS A 37 3.12 0.14 5.06
C LYS A 37 2.82 -0.74 3.85
N ASN A 38 3.25 -0.30 2.67
CA ASN A 38 3.23 -1.11 1.45
C ASN A 38 4.33 -2.20 1.49
N LEU A 39 4.18 -3.14 2.42
CA LEU A 39 5.05 -4.28 2.61
C LEU A 39 4.18 -5.53 2.68
N LEU A 40 4.59 -6.57 1.97
CA LEU A 40 3.94 -7.87 2.10
C LEU A 40 4.21 -8.45 3.48
N GLU A 41 3.20 -9.09 4.05
CA GLU A 41 3.37 -9.83 5.29
C GLU A 41 4.42 -10.94 5.09
N GLN A 42 5.48 -10.88 5.89
CA GLN A 42 6.49 -11.92 5.88
C GLN A 42 6.04 -13.08 6.75
N LYS A 43 6.13 -14.30 6.22
CA LYS A 43 5.93 -15.50 7.03
C LYS A 43 6.97 -15.53 8.15
N LYS A 44 6.51 -15.75 9.38
CA LYS A 44 7.40 -15.99 10.52
C LYS A 44 8.27 -17.21 10.20
N LYS A 45 9.59 -17.04 10.20
CA LYS A 45 10.51 -18.16 10.03
C LYS A 45 10.33 -19.10 11.22
N LYS A 46 10.25 -20.41 10.97
CA LYS A 46 10.33 -21.40 12.05
C LYS A 46 11.67 -21.20 12.76
N GLY A 47 11.64 -21.01 14.07
CA GLY A 47 12.84 -20.85 14.88
C GLY A 47 13.68 -22.11 14.90
N ILE A 48 14.95 -21.98 15.30
CA ILE A 48 15.90 -23.10 15.41
C ILE A 48 15.32 -24.24 16.26
N ILE A 49 14.65 -23.93 17.38
CA ILE A 49 13.98 -24.91 18.24
C ILE A 49 12.98 -25.77 17.45
N ALA A 50 12.10 -25.14 16.66
CA ALA A 50 11.11 -25.84 15.85
C ALA A 50 11.71 -26.60 14.64
N ARG A 51 13.01 -26.43 14.37
CA ARG A 51 13.73 -27.12 13.29
C ARG A 51 14.56 -28.31 13.78
N PHE A 52 14.98 -28.31 15.05
CA PHE A 52 15.92 -29.30 15.59
C PHE A 52 15.40 -30.07 16.81
N LEU A 53 14.33 -29.62 17.47
CA LEU A 53 13.74 -30.26 18.64
C LEU A 53 12.28 -30.72 18.41
N SER A 54 11.86 -30.79 17.15
CA SER A 54 10.59 -31.39 16.71
C SER A 54 10.77 -32.85 16.35
#